data_AF-A0A2I1H112-F1
#
_entry.id   AF-A0A2I1H112-F1
#
_cell.length_a   1.000
_cell.length_b   1.000
_cell.length_c   1.000
_cell.angle_alpha   90.00
_cell.angle_beta   90.00
_cell.angle_gamma   90.00
#
_symmetry.space_group_name_H-M   'P 1'
#
loop_
_entity.id
_entity.type
_entity.pdbx_description
1 polymer ?
#
loop_
_entity_poly.entity_id
_entity_poly.type
_entity_poly.pdbx_seq_one_letter_code
_entity_poly.pdbx_strand_id
1 'polypeptide(L)'
;MLKLRSAKTVREYYDNAIKKDSTKGHTTIKSLLYEEIENIPDYGINKYGKKLIRNVSAYVKRRHRYIFNTNFLEKGEEKSARKTIREYLYRYVQDNESDSEDRTDGTNEMTPNERDEELVALLEIDENELDYTPFNNLMKIKVNNPGIVDPISADFDEIIERLSKLEQKLSIEKEMHSYVTGLQRLKFLFKNIVPVVGDRRIRAVEDLDLYKKIGIASRHLMKEYKNKVPLSITCPGKVEGKDYILATVKLPRGTPVYNLPVEYNGFPVIVDYGAMKASTSETSDRCREYHENLKPGISISDSKCYEAFTLGTLFTAESQSGKKYLLTVNYGVKEVGSSVVQPGNIDNIDIDTPRCATVTKYKDLSIDKHGQLLDFAFCEVDNERGLLATNKPCGSDIIIEELHSTLDYEESDIIPVQKVGRTTGHTAGIMENLMQEAIVTETFKKDTYAKMLIVTNHFGDLGDSGAPVYDDDGLWGIYQSTSDSKYMSGVVPIDLILQKIYEKEHVNFDLLKNEGNVDEENGKNGN
;
A
#
# COMPACT_ATOMS: atom_id res chain seq x y z
N MET A 1 0.65 -30.59 11.50
CA MET A 1 2.09 -30.91 11.30
C MET A 1 2.54 -30.32 9.97
N LEU A 2 2.98 -29.06 9.97
CA LEU A 2 3.46 -28.38 8.76
C LEU A 2 4.90 -28.80 8.46
N LYS A 3 5.21 -29.10 7.20
CA LYS A 3 6.57 -29.43 6.76
C LYS A 3 7.35 -28.14 6.48
N LEU A 4 8.57 -28.05 6.99
CA LEU A 4 9.54 -27.04 6.53
C LEU A 4 9.62 -27.08 5.00
N ARG A 5 9.53 -25.92 4.35
CA ARG A 5 9.67 -25.78 2.90
C ARG A 5 11.00 -25.11 2.61
N SER A 6 11.92 -25.83 1.98
CA SER A 6 13.20 -25.25 1.55
C SER A 6 13.04 -24.51 0.22
N ALA A 7 13.97 -23.59 -0.06
CA ALA A 7 14.10 -22.88 -1.33
C ALA A 7 14.28 -23.79 -2.57
N LYS A 8 14.30 -25.12 -2.41
CA LYS A 8 14.24 -26.09 -3.51
C LYS A 8 12.84 -26.16 -4.14
N THR A 9 11.77 -26.17 -3.33
CA THR A 9 10.39 -26.32 -3.81
C THR A 9 9.87 -25.08 -4.55
N VAL A 10 10.49 -23.91 -4.33
CA VAL A 10 10.22 -22.70 -5.11
C VAL A 10 10.86 -22.81 -6.50
N ARG A 11 12.13 -23.23 -6.59
CA ARG A 11 12.86 -23.42 -7.86
C ARG A 11 12.11 -24.37 -8.82
N GLU A 12 11.65 -25.51 -8.32
CA GLU A 12 10.89 -26.52 -9.08
C GLU A 12 9.61 -25.96 -9.79
N TYR A 13 9.07 -24.81 -9.37
CA TYR A 13 7.93 -24.15 -10.02
C TYR A 13 8.32 -23.16 -11.13
N TYR A 14 9.51 -22.55 -11.03
CA TYR A 14 10.08 -21.66 -12.04
C TYR A 14 10.82 -22.44 -13.13
N ASP A 15 11.53 -23.51 -12.78
CA ASP A 15 12.31 -24.35 -13.71
C ASP A 15 11.43 -25.02 -14.79
N ASN A 16 10.14 -25.22 -14.51
CA ASN A 16 9.15 -25.77 -15.45
C ASN A 16 8.45 -24.71 -16.32
N ALA A 17 8.73 -23.41 -16.13
CA ALA A 17 8.03 -22.34 -16.82
C ALA A 17 8.77 -21.87 -18.08
N ILE A 18 8.09 -21.92 -19.23
CA ILE A 18 8.67 -21.56 -20.52
C ILE A 18 8.09 -20.23 -21.00
N LYS A 19 8.95 -19.33 -21.47
CA LYS A 19 8.57 -18.07 -22.11
C LYS A 19 8.22 -18.33 -23.59
N LYS A 20 6.97 -18.06 -23.99
CA LYS A 20 6.50 -18.10 -25.38
C LYS A 20 5.44 -17.01 -25.58
N ASP A 21 5.55 -16.27 -26.67
CA ASP A 21 4.71 -15.09 -26.93
C ASP A 21 3.35 -15.42 -27.55
N SER A 22 3.00 -16.71 -27.66
CA SER A 22 1.68 -17.14 -28.13
C SER A 22 1.23 -18.47 -27.52
N THR A 23 -0.01 -18.49 -27.03
CA THR A 23 -0.74 -19.68 -26.57
C THR A 23 -1.49 -20.38 -27.70
N LYS A 24 -1.49 -19.83 -28.92
CA LYS A 24 -2.24 -20.36 -30.07
C LYS A 24 -1.83 -21.82 -30.35
N GLY A 25 -2.81 -22.73 -30.40
CA GLY A 25 -2.57 -24.15 -30.64
C GLY A 25 -1.94 -24.94 -29.48
N HIS A 26 -1.95 -24.40 -28.26
CA HIS A 26 -1.54 -25.12 -27.03
C HIS A 26 -2.79 -25.53 -26.22
N THR A 27 -2.67 -26.61 -25.45
CA THR A 27 -3.78 -27.16 -24.65
C THR A 27 -3.79 -26.60 -23.23
N THR A 28 -4.96 -26.33 -22.65
CA THR A 28 -5.07 -25.87 -21.26
C THR A 28 -5.15 -27.03 -20.26
N ILE A 29 -4.62 -26.84 -19.06
CA ILE A 29 -4.79 -27.80 -17.95
C ILE A 29 -6.28 -27.92 -17.57
N LYS A 30 -7.07 -26.84 -17.74
CA LYS A 30 -8.51 -26.81 -17.46
C LYS A 30 -9.32 -27.71 -18.41
N SER A 31 -9.04 -27.70 -19.72
CA SER A 31 -9.72 -28.56 -20.69
C SER A 31 -9.36 -30.03 -20.46
N LEU A 32 -8.06 -30.34 -20.25
CA LEU A 32 -7.64 -31.70 -19.89
C LEU A 32 -8.32 -32.19 -18.59
N LEU A 33 -8.49 -31.32 -17.59
CA LEU A 33 -9.19 -31.68 -16.36
C LEU A 33 -10.67 -32.03 -16.60
N TYR A 34 -11.40 -31.27 -17.42
CA TYR A 34 -12.80 -31.61 -17.72
C TYR A 34 -12.93 -32.91 -18.49
N GLU A 35 -12.13 -33.11 -19.54
CA GLU A 35 -12.12 -34.37 -20.30
C GLU A 35 -11.82 -35.59 -19.42
N GLU A 36 -10.92 -35.46 -18.44
CA GLU A 36 -10.59 -36.54 -17.50
C GLU A 36 -11.62 -36.72 -16.37
N ILE A 37 -12.51 -35.76 -16.14
CA ILE A 37 -13.69 -35.90 -15.25
C ILE A 37 -14.85 -36.60 -16.00
N GLU A 38 -15.09 -36.23 -17.26
CA GLU A 38 -16.14 -36.84 -18.11
C GLU A 38 -15.93 -38.35 -18.35
N ASN A 39 -14.70 -38.86 -18.14
CA ASN A 39 -14.37 -40.28 -18.22
C ASN A 39 -14.59 -41.06 -16.90
N ILE A 40 -15.12 -40.43 -15.85
CA ILE A 40 -15.42 -41.08 -14.56
C ILE A 40 -16.94 -41.36 -14.49
N PRO A 41 -17.38 -42.62 -14.38
CA PRO A 41 -18.79 -42.95 -14.18
C PRO A 41 -19.41 -42.25 -12.97
N ASP A 42 -20.65 -41.82 -13.11
CA ASP A 42 -21.47 -41.15 -12.08
C ASP A 42 -20.88 -39.84 -11.49
N TYR A 43 -19.84 -39.27 -12.11
CA TYR A 43 -19.11 -38.08 -11.62
C TYR A 43 -19.46 -36.80 -12.39
N GLY A 44 -20.52 -36.10 -11.94
CA GLY A 44 -20.96 -34.84 -12.53
C GLY A 44 -20.00 -33.65 -12.28
N ILE A 45 -19.63 -32.93 -13.34
CA ILE A 45 -18.72 -31.75 -13.33
C ILE A 45 -19.12 -30.70 -12.26
N ASN A 46 -20.42 -30.52 -12.02
CA ASN A 46 -20.94 -29.52 -11.09
C ASN A 46 -20.53 -29.75 -9.62
N LYS A 47 -20.12 -30.96 -9.23
CA LYS A 47 -19.77 -31.29 -7.83
C LYS A 47 -18.45 -30.66 -7.36
N TYR A 48 -17.58 -30.18 -8.28
CA TYR A 48 -16.23 -29.71 -7.93
C TYR A 48 -15.84 -28.37 -8.57
N GLY A 49 -16.23 -27.28 -7.90
CA GLY A 49 -15.98 -25.90 -8.36
C GLY A 49 -14.52 -25.43 -8.34
N LYS A 50 -14.33 -24.09 -8.39
CA LYS A 50 -13.05 -23.37 -8.63
C LYS A 50 -11.83 -23.91 -7.84
N LYS A 51 -12.04 -24.44 -6.62
CA LYS A 51 -11.04 -25.05 -5.73
C LYS A 51 -10.30 -26.23 -6.38
N LEU A 52 -11.00 -27.17 -7.04
CA LEU A 52 -10.38 -28.32 -7.70
C LEU A 52 -9.50 -27.87 -8.87
N ILE A 53 -10.03 -27.01 -9.74
CA ILE A 53 -9.34 -26.48 -10.92
C ILE A 53 -8.03 -25.78 -10.52
N ARG A 54 -8.05 -24.98 -9.44
CA ARG A 54 -6.85 -24.33 -8.87
C ARG A 54 -5.82 -25.35 -8.43
N ASN A 55 -6.23 -26.35 -7.65
CA ASN A 55 -5.32 -27.32 -7.05
C ASN A 55 -4.69 -28.27 -8.09
N VAL A 56 -5.48 -28.76 -9.06
CA VAL A 56 -4.99 -29.56 -10.20
C VAL A 56 -3.99 -28.74 -11.02
N SER A 57 -4.31 -27.49 -11.33
CA SER A 57 -3.40 -26.61 -12.09
C SER A 57 -2.06 -26.43 -11.39
N ALA A 58 -2.05 -26.24 -10.07
CA ALA A 58 -0.83 -26.16 -9.27
C ALA A 58 -0.07 -27.49 -9.16
N TYR A 59 -0.78 -28.64 -9.13
CA TYR A 59 -0.17 -29.97 -9.06
C TYR A 59 0.51 -30.37 -10.38
N VAL A 60 -0.09 -30.01 -11.52
CA VAL A 60 0.42 -30.26 -12.88
C VAL A 60 1.62 -29.35 -13.21
N LYS A 61 1.56 -28.04 -12.93
CA LYS A 61 2.67 -27.10 -13.21
C LYS A 61 3.99 -27.40 -12.48
N ARG A 62 3.97 -28.20 -11.42
CA ARG A 62 5.15 -28.69 -10.69
C ARG A 62 5.79 -29.94 -11.32
N ARG A 63 5.23 -30.47 -12.42
CA ARG A 63 5.58 -31.76 -13.03
C ARG A 63 5.65 -31.72 -14.57
N HIS A 64 5.08 -30.70 -15.18
CA HIS A 64 4.95 -30.54 -16.63
C HIS A 64 5.32 -29.13 -17.03
N ARG A 65 5.94 -29.00 -18.20
CA ARG A 65 6.29 -27.71 -18.78
C ARG A 65 5.04 -26.93 -19.17
N TYR A 66 5.03 -25.64 -18.82
CA TYR A 66 3.88 -24.76 -19.06
C TYR A 66 4.32 -23.37 -19.51
N ILE A 67 3.45 -22.66 -20.23
CA ILE A 67 3.72 -21.28 -20.65
C ILE A 67 3.57 -20.36 -19.42
N PHE A 68 4.64 -19.64 -19.07
CA PHE A 68 4.73 -18.79 -17.88
C PHE A 68 3.54 -17.82 -17.74
N ASN A 69 3.08 -17.60 -16.51
CA ASN A 69 1.86 -16.84 -16.16
C ASN A 69 0.54 -17.32 -16.81
N THR A 70 0.49 -18.51 -17.43
CA THR A 70 -0.75 -19.08 -18.00
C THR A 70 -1.09 -20.48 -17.45
N ASN A 71 -2.22 -21.03 -17.87
CA ASN A 71 -2.61 -22.44 -17.65
C ASN A 71 -2.48 -23.31 -18.92
N PHE A 72 -1.67 -22.88 -19.91
CA PHE A 72 -1.35 -23.66 -21.11
C PHE A 72 -0.10 -24.51 -20.89
N LEU A 73 -0.14 -25.76 -21.31
CA LEU A 73 1.03 -26.66 -21.31
C LEU A 73 1.95 -26.38 -22.51
N GLU A 74 3.21 -26.85 -22.44
CA GLU A 74 4.02 -27.03 -23.65
C GLU A 74 3.44 -28.15 -24.51
N LYS A 75 3.33 -27.90 -25.83
CA LYS A 75 2.84 -28.87 -26.81
C LYS A 75 3.66 -30.16 -26.77
N GLY A 76 3.02 -31.28 -26.46
CA GLY A 76 3.63 -32.60 -26.22
C GLY A 76 3.43 -33.12 -24.80
N GLU A 77 3.19 -32.25 -23.81
CA GLU A 77 2.95 -32.64 -22.41
C GLU A 77 1.57 -33.27 -22.18
N GLU A 78 0.61 -33.11 -23.10
CA GLU A 78 -0.81 -33.39 -22.86
C GLU A 78 -1.07 -34.84 -22.40
N LYS A 79 -0.39 -35.81 -23.02
CA LYS A 79 -0.52 -37.24 -22.67
C LYS A 79 0.06 -37.56 -21.29
N SER A 80 1.10 -36.83 -20.87
CA SER A 80 1.74 -36.97 -19.57
C SER A 80 0.89 -36.30 -18.47
N ALA A 81 0.46 -35.06 -18.73
CA ALA A 81 -0.38 -34.28 -17.83
C ALA A 81 -1.72 -34.96 -17.52
N ARG A 82 -2.38 -35.61 -18.51
CA ARG A 82 -3.58 -36.43 -18.27
C ARG A 82 -3.37 -37.51 -17.20
N LYS A 83 -2.23 -38.21 -17.22
CA LYS A 83 -1.90 -39.21 -16.19
C LYS A 83 -1.77 -38.58 -14.81
N THR A 84 -1.07 -37.45 -14.72
CA THR A 84 -0.89 -36.70 -13.46
C THR A 84 -2.20 -36.05 -12.96
N ILE A 85 -3.14 -35.73 -13.85
CA ILE A 85 -4.51 -35.33 -13.50
C ILE A 85 -5.29 -36.50 -12.90
N ARG A 86 -5.28 -37.69 -13.53
CA ARG A 86 -5.90 -38.92 -12.96
C ARG A 86 -5.33 -39.27 -11.59
N GLU A 87 -4.01 -39.22 -11.43
CA GLU A 87 -3.33 -39.48 -10.16
C GLU A 87 -3.71 -38.47 -9.06
N TYR A 88 -4.09 -37.25 -9.43
CA TYR A 88 -4.61 -36.25 -8.50
C TYR A 88 -6.08 -36.51 -8.15
N LEU A 89 -6.93 -36.71 -9.17
CA LEU A 89 -8.37 -36.97 -9.01
C LEU A 89 -8.63 -38.21 -8.15
N TYR A 90 -7.92 -39.32 -8.40
CA TYR A 90 -8.05 -40.56 -7.63
C TYR A 90 -7.80 -40.36 -6.12
N ARG A 91 -6.91 -39.43 -5.74
CA ARG A 91 -6.65 -39.08 -4.33
C ARG A 91 -7.71 -38.10 -3.80
N TYR A 92 -8.09 -37.12 -4.61
CA TYR A 92 -9.07 -36.09 -4.23
C TYR A 92 -10.48 -36.67 -3.95
N VAL A 93 -10.83 -37.77 -4.63
CA VAL A 93 -12.11 -38.48 -4.49
C VAL A 93 -12.27 -39.16 -3.13
N GLN A 94 -11.20 -39.66 -2.50
CA GLN A 94 -11.32 -40.41 -1.23
C GLN A 94 -11.59 -39.53 0.01
N ASP A 95 -11.40 -38.21 -0.10
CA ASP A 95 -11.37 -37.29 1.05
C ASP A 95 -12.65 -36.42 1.20
N ASN A 96 -13.66 -36.51 0.31
CA ASN A 96 -14.76 -35.53 0.23
C ASN A 96 -16.15 -36.13 -0.08
N GLU A 97 -16.73 -36.88 0.86
CA GLU A 97 -18.15 -37.27 0.86
C GLU A 97 -18.92 -36.72 2.08
N SER A 98 -19.30 -35.43 2.03
CA SER A 98 -20.44 -34.89 2.80
C SER A 98 -20.95 -33.54 2.26
N ASP A 99 -22.27 -33.48 2.08
CA ASP A 99 -23.21 -32.33 2.11
C ASP A 99 -23.19 -31.21 1.04
N SER A 100 -24.40 -30.81 0.61
CA SER A 100 -24.69 -29.80 -0.43
C SER A 100 -26.20 -29.44 -0.53
N GLU A 101 -26.56 -28.17 -0.77
CA GLU A 101 -27.73 -27.63 -1.56
C GLU A 101 -27.77 -26.06 -1.40
N ASP A 102 -28.12 -25.12 -2.31
CA ASP A 102 -29.10 -24.90 -3.43
C ASP A 102 -30.42 -24.19 -2.97
N ARG A 103 -31.02 -23.11 -3.54
CA ARG A 103 -30.88 -22.27 -4.80
C ARG A 103 -31.54 -20.85 -4.67
N THR A 104 -31.18 -19.88 -5.55
CA THR A 104 -32.01 -18.77 -6.18
C THR A 104 -32.76 -17.73 -5.30
N ASP A 105 -33.18 -16.50 -5.69
CA ASP A 105 -32.95 -15.49 -6.78
C ASP A 105 -33.69 -14.17 -6.35
N GLY A 106 -33.68 -12.99 -7.00
CA GLY A 106 -33.04 -12.46 -8.22
C GLY A 106 -33.94 -11.44 -8.99
N THR A 107 -33.49 -10.18 -9.20
CA THR A 107 -34.24 -9.11 -9.93
C THR A 107 -33.33 -8.13 -10.70
N ASN A 108 -33.87 -7.45 -11.73
CA ASN A 108 -33.13 -6.63 -12.70
C ASN A 108 -32.68 -5.24 -12.17
N GLU A 109 -31.49 -4.81 -12.59
CA GLU A 109 -31.08 -3.40 -12.69
C GLU A 109 -30.51 -3.09 -14.09
N MET A 110 -30.51 -1.81 -14.46
CA MET A 110 -29.96 -1.26 -15.72
C MET A 110 -28.43 -1.40 -15.78
N THR A 111 -27.88 -1.71 -16.95
CA THR A 111 -26.47 -2.12 -17.06
C THR A 111 -25.49 -0.94 -17.03
N PRO A 112 -24.24 -1.12 -16.56
CA PRO A 112 -23.27 -0.02 -16.46
C PRO A 112 -22.98 0.69 -17.80
N ASN A 113 -22.93 -0.06 -18.90
CA ASN A 113 -22.63 0.48 -20.23
C ASN A 113 -23.66 1.53 -20.69
N GLU A 114 -24.94 1.36 -20.32
CA GLU A 114 -26.02 2.29 -20.67
C GLU A 114 -25.86 3.66 -19.98
N ARG A 115 -25.11 3.72 -18.87
CA ARG A 115 -24.79 4.99 -18.16
C ARG A 115 -23.60 5.72 -18.76
N ASP A 116 -22.60 4.98 -19.26
CA ASP A 116 -21.40 5.56 -19.86
C ASP A 116 -21.68 6.16 -21.26
N GLU A 117 -22.61 5.59 -22.03
CA GLU A 117 -23.02 6.17 -23.33
C GLU A 117 -23.83 7.48 -23.16
N GLU A 118 -24.71 7.56 -22.15
CA GLU A 118 -25.42 8.81 -21.80
C GLU A 118 -24.45 9.88 -21.28
N LEU A 119 -23.42 9.49 -20.51
CA LEU A 119 -22.38 10.40 -20.01
C LEU A 119 -21.61 11.09 -21.14
N VAL A 120 -21.24 10.36 -22.20
CA VAL A 120 -20.53 10.92 -23.36
C VAL A 120 -21.46 11.85 -24.16
N ALA A 121 -22.68 11.41 -24.47
CA ALA A 121 -23.64 12.20 -25.25
C ALA A 121 -24.04 13.54 -24.57
N LEU A 122 -23.96 13.63 -23.24
CA LEU A 122 -24.25 14.86 -22.50
C LEU A 122 -23.11 15.88 -22.48
N LEU A 123 -21.87 15.49 -22.83
CA LEU A 123 -20.67 16.33 -22.75
C LEU A 123 -20.26 16.99 -24.08
N GLU A 124 -20.75 16.53 -25.24
CA GLU A 124 -20.29 17.01 -26.57
C GLU A 124 -20.89 18.36 -27.04
N ILE A 125 -21.05 19.37 -26.16
CA ILE A 125 -21.42 20.73 -26.57
C ILE A 125 -20.51 21.80 -25.94
N ASP A 126 -19.72 22.42 -26.82
CA ASP A 126 -18.91 23.64 -26.73
C ASP A 126 -18.63 24.26 -25.33
N GLU A 127 -17.36 24.22 -24.91
CA GLU A 127 -16.86 24.80 -23.65
C GLU A 127 -17.00 26.34 -23.57
N ASN A 128 -17.31 27.02 -24.68
CA ASN A 128 -17.26 28.49 -24.77
C ASN A 128 -18.53 29.24 -24.35
N GLU A 129 -19.68 28.58 -24.12
CA GLU A 129 -20.97 29.27 -23.84
C GLU A 129 -21.35 29.42 -22.34
N LEU A 130 -20.58 28.87 -21.40
CA LEU A 130 -20.95 28.85 -19.97
C LEU A 130 -19.96 29.58 -19.06
N ASP A 131 -20.46 30.53 -18.26
CA ASP A 131 -19.73 31.08 -17.12
C ASP A 131 -19.69 30.05 -15.98
N TYR A 132 -18.51 29.48 -15.72
CA TYR A 132 -18.29 28.52 -14.64
C TYR A 132 -18.16 29.18 -13.25
N THR A 133 -18.23 30.50 -13.12
CA THR A 133 -18.09 31.21 -11.83
C THR A 133 -19.16 30.79 -10.79
N PRO A 134 -20.46 30.67 -11.12
CA PRO A 134 -21.48 30.17 -10.19
C PRO A 134 -21.22 28.71 -9.80
N PHE A 135 -20.84 27.85 -10.76
CA PHE A 135 -20.50 26.44 -10.50
C PHE A 135 -19.33 26.30 -9.53
N ASN A 136 -18.24 27.04 -9.75
CA ASN A 136 -17.07 27.05 -8.89
C ASN A 136 -17.37 27.56 -7.48
N ASN A 137 -18.33 28.47 -7.31
CA ASN A 137 -18.78 28.93 -6.00
C ASN A 137 -19.73 27.93 -5.32
N LEU A 138 -20.61 27.26 -6.07
CA LEU A 138 -21.44 26.15 -5.55
C LEU A 138 -20.58 24.96 -5.09
N MET A 139 -19.51 24.66 -5.83
CA MET A 139 -18.54 23.62 -5.46
C MET A 139 -17.84 23.91 -4.14
N LYS A 140 -17.43 25.17 -3.88
CA LYS A 140 -16.89 25.56 -2.55
C LYS A 140 -17.89 25.33 -1.42
N ILE A 141 -19.19 25.51 -1.66
CA ILE A 141 -20.23 25.22 -0.67
C ILE A 141 -20.35 23.71 -0.42
N LYS A 142 -20.32 22.87 -1.48
CA LYS A 142 -20.31 21.39 -1.37
C LYS A 142 -19.06 20.85 -0.65
N VAL A 143 -17.89 21.47 -0.87
CA VAL A 143 -16.64 21.14 -0.15
C VAL A 143 -16.79 21.32 1.36
N ASN A 144 -17.47 22.39 1.79
CA ASN A 144 -17.55 22.77 3.20
C ASN A 144 -18.75 22.14 3.94
N ASN A 145 -19.83 21.77 3.23
CA ASN A 145 -21.06 21.23 3.85
C ASN A 145 -21.64 20.06 3.03
N PRO A 146 -21.19 18.82 3.25
CA PRO A 146 -21.63 17.65 2.47
C PRO A 146 -23.10 17.28 2.71
N GLY A 147 -23.69 17.63 3.86
CA GLY A 147 -25.08 17.30 4.20
C GLY A 147 -26.16 18.08 3.45
N ILE A 148 -25.80 19.04 2.59
CA ILE A 148 -26.76 19.85 1.80
C ILE A 148 -27.00 19.23 0.40
N VAL A 149 -26.38 18.09 0.07
CA VAL A 149 -26.50 17.48 -1.27
C VAL A 149 -27.92 17.03 -1.59
N ASP A 150 -28.58 16.30 -0.68
CA ASP A 150 -29.93 15.80 -0.93
C ASP A 150 -30.99 16.94 -0.97
N PRO A 151 -30.96 17.95 -0.05
CA PRO A 151 -31.78 19.16 -0.19
C PRO A 151 -31.60 19.88 -1.53
N ILE A 152 -30.36 20.17 -1.94
CA ILE A 152 -30.10 20.87 -3.20
C ILE A 152 -30.55 20.04 -4.41
N SER A 153 -30.44 18.71 -4.36
CA SER A 153 -30.98 17.83 -5.42
C SER A 153 -32.51 17.91 -5.52
N ALA A 154 -33.22 18.09 -4.40
CA ALA A 154 -34.68 18.26 -4.37
C ALA A 154 -35.09 19.66 -4.86
N ASP A 155 -34.36 20.71 -4.46
CA ASP A 155 -34.55 22.08 -4.95
C ASP A 155 -34.39 22.13 -6.48
N PHE A 156 -33.39 21.44 -7.04
CA PHE A 156 -33.22 21.31 -8.49
C PHE A 156 -34.41 20.63 -9.17
N ASP A 157 -34.99 19.57 -8.59
CA ASP A 157 -36.18 18.92 -9.16
C ASP A 157 -37.39 19.86 -9.19
N GLU A 158 -37.66 20.60 -8.10
CA GLU A 158 -38.77 21.55 -8.09
C GLU A 158 -38.54 22.71 -9.08
N ILE A 159 -37.32 23.23 -9.19
CA ILE A 159 -36.98 24.30 -10.15
C ILE A 159 -37.14 23.81 -11.60
N ILE A 160 -36.63 22.62 -11.93
CA ILE A 160 -36.77 22.02 -13.27
C ILE A 160 -38.25 21.80 -13.61
N GLU A 161 -39.03 21.21 -12.70
CA GLU A 161 -40.45 20.93 -12.92
C GLU A 161 -41.27 22.24 -13.11
N ARG A 162 -40.98 23.28 -12.32
CA ARG A 162 -41.59 24.62 -12.47
C ARG A 162 -41.23 25.27 -13.81
N LEU A 163 -40.00 25.13 -14.29
CA LEU A 163 -39.56 25.71 -15.56
C LEU A 163 -40.15 24.99 -16.77
N SER A 164 -40.18 23.65 -16.80
CA SER A 164 -40.86 22.92 -17.87
C SER A 164 -42.37 23.18 -17.91
N LYS A 165 -43.00 23.41 -16.75
CA LYS A 165 -44.41 23.88 -16.66
C LYS A 165 -44.61 25.33 -17.16
N LEU A 166 -43.56 26.14 -17.27
CA LEU A 166 -43.59 27.48 -17.86
C LEU A 166 -43.34 27.43 -19.37
N GLU A 167 -42.34 26.66 -19.80
CA GLU A 167 -42.04 26.35 -21.21
C GLU A 167 -43.31 25.90 -21.97
N GLN A 168 -44.03 24.91 -21.43
CA GLN A 168 -45.31 24.39 -21.95
C GLN A 168 -46.44 25.42 -21.98
N LYS A 169 -46.40 26.47 -21.16
CA LYS A 169 -47.44 27.52 -21.08
C LYS A 169 -47.17 28.74 -21.95
N LEU A 170 -45.90 28.98 -22.28
CA LEU A 170 -45.45 30.18 -22.97
C LEU A 170 -45.08 29.92 -24.44
N SER A 171 -44.83 28.66 -24.82
CA SER A 171 -44.36 28.27 -26.17
C SER A 171 -43.05 28.96 -26.61
N ILE A 172 -42.25 29.43 -25.66
CA ILE A 172 -40.91 29.99 -25.89
C ILE A 172 -39.89 28.85 -25.82
N GLU A 173 -40.02 27.89 -26.74
CA GLU A 173 -39.32 26.60 -26.69
C GLU A 173 -37.80 26.77 -26.58
N LYS A 174 -37.15 27.45 -27.54
CA LYS A 174 -35.69 27.43 -27.65
C LYS A 174 -34.91 27.98 -26.45
N GLU A 175 -35.37 29.07 -25.84
CA GLU A 175 -34.64 29.70 -24.74
C GLU A 175 -34.86 28.96 -23.42
N MET A 176 -36.11 28.63 -23.08
CA MET A 176 -36.42 27.93 -21.83
C MET A 176 -35.85 26.50 -21.81
N HIS A 177 -35.88 25.81 -22.95
CA HIS A 177 -35.32 24.46 -23.08
C HIS A 177 -33.81 24.40 -22.80
N SER A 178 -33.06 25.45 -23.18
CA SER A 178 -31.63 25.57 -22.88
C SER A 178 -31.38 25.66 -21.37
N TYR A 179 -32.14 26.50 -20.65
CA TYR A 179 -32.04 26.60 -19.19
C TYR A 179 -32.46 25.30 -18.47
N VAL A 180 -33.52 24.63 -18.94
CA VAL A 180 -33.95 23.33 -18.39
C VAL A 180 -32.85 22.27 -18.60
N THR A 181 -32.28 22.19 -19.80
CA THR A 181 -31.18 21.26 -20.12
C THR A 181 -29.92 21.57 -19.29
N GLY A 182 -29.57 22.86 -19.12
CA GLY A 182 -28.46 23.30 -18.29
C GLY A 182 -28.63 22.93 -16.81
N LEU A 183 -29.84 23.07 -16.27
CA LEU A 183 -30.16 22.66 -14.90
C LEU A 183 -30.17 21.13 -14.72
N GLN A 184 -30.66 20.38 -15.71
CA GLN A 184 -30.56 18.91 -15.71
C GLN A 184 -29.11 18.43 -15.73
N ARG A 185 -28.26 19.01 -16.59
CA ARG A 185 -26.80 18.78 -16.60
C ARG A 185 -26.15 19.15 -15.27
N LEU A 186 -26.49 20.30 -14.69
CA LEU A 186 -25.96 20.74 -13.40
C LEU A 186 -26.38 19.79 -12.25
N LYS A 187 -27.64 19.34 -12.23
CA LYS A 187 -28.14 18.35 -11.25
C LYS A 187 -27.41 17.01 -11.42
N PHE A 188 -27.21 16.54 -12.66
CA PHE A 188 -26.48 15.31 -12.96
C PHE A 188 -25.02 15.41 -12.47
N LEU A 189 -24.32 16.50 -12.80
CA LEU A 189 -22.98 16.79 -12.28
C LEU A 189 -22.95 16.82 -10.75
N PHE A 190 -23.92 17.49 -10.11
CA PHE A 190 -23.98 17.64 -8.67
C PHE A 190 -24.24 16.31 -7.93
N LYS A 191 -25.02 15.41 -8.54
CA LYS A 191 -25.28 14.04 -8.05
C LYS A 191 -24.07 13.12 -8.25
N ASN A 192 -23.40 13.20 -9.40
CA ASN A 192 -22.33 12.27 -9.79
C ASN A 192 -20.91 12.75 -9.41
N ILE A 193 -20.73 13.98 -8.93
CA ILE A 193 -19.41 14.44 -8.45
C ILE A 193 -19.11 13.91 -7.05
N VAL A 194 -18.01 13.16 -6.95
CA VAL A 194 -17.51 12.50 -5.74
C VAL A 194 -17.26 13.51 -4.62
N PRO A 195 -17.69 13.24 -3.38
CA PRO A 195 -17.40 14.13 -2.25
C PRO A 195 -15.90 14.23 -1.99
N VAL A 196 -15.45 15.38 -1.47
CA VAL A 196 -14.06 15.61 -1.07
C VAL A 196 -13.93 15.59 0.45
N VAL A 197 -12.81 15.11 1.00
CA VAL A 197 -12.58 15.10 2.46
C VAL A 197 -12.62 16.52 3.04
N GLY A 198 -11.88 17.46 2.42
CA GLY A 198 -11.70 18.81 2.97
C GLY A 198 -10.93 18.79 4.30
N ASP A 199 -11.31 19.63 5.25
CA ASP A 199 -10.67 19.68 6.58
C ASP A 199 -11.18 18.58 7.55
N ARG A 200 -11.99 17.62 7.06
CA ARG A 200 -12.59 16.56 7.87
C ARG A 200 -11.57 15.50 8.26
N ARG A 201 -11.53 15.12 9.54
CA ARG A 201 -10.58 14.11 10.04
C ARG A 201 -10.94 12.71 9.56
N ILE A 202 -9.99 12.09 8.85
CA ILE A 202 -10.01 10.67 8.49
C ILE A 202 -9.60 9.82 9.71
N ARG A 203 -10.19 8.63 9.86
CA ARG A 203 -9.83 7.60 10.82
C ARG A 203 -9.70 6.23 10.14
N ALA A 204 -9.09 5.27 10.82
CA ALA A 204 -9.12 3.88 10.38
C ALA A 204 -10.55 3.32 10.38
N VAL A 205 -10.82 2.35 9.50
CA VAL A 205 -12.01 1.50 9.58
C VAL A 205 -11.76 0.47 10.67
N GLU A 206 -12.62 0.46 11.71
CA GLU A 206 -12.39 -0.30 12.95
C GLU A 206 -12.71 -1.81 12.79
N ASP A 207 -13.59 -2.16 11.86
CA ASP A 207 -13.87 -3.54 11.45
C ASP A 207 -12.82 -3.98 10.41
N LEU A 208 -11.97 -4.95 10.79
CA LEU A 208 -10.87 -5.44 9.94
C LEU A 208 -11.36 -6.22 8.71
N ASP A 209 -12.52 -6.85 8.82
CA ASP A 209 -13.15 -7.61 7.75
C ASP A 209 -13.75 -6.66 6.70
N LEU A 210 -14.33 -5.55 7.17
CA LEU A 210 -14.76 -4.42 6.33
C LEU A 210 -13.56 -3.67 5.73
N TYR A 211 -12.50 -3.42 6.50
CA TYR A 211 -11.24 -2.83 6.02
C TYR A 211 -10.66 -3.66 4.85
N LYS A 212 -10.57 -4.99 4.99
CA LYS A 212 -10.05 -5.89 3.94
C LYS A 212 -10.95 -5.90 2.69
N LYS A 213 -12.28 -5.85 2.84
CA LYS A 213 -13.24 -5.72 1.72
C LYS A 213 -13.08 -4.38 0.98
N ILE A 214 -13.01 -3.27 1.71
CA ILE A 214 -12.80 -1.93 1.13
C ILE A 214 -11.41 -1.87 0.46
N GLY A 215 -10.35 -2.41 1.07
CA GLY A 215 -9.00 -2.40 0.52
C GLY A 215 -8.90 -3.08 -0.84
N ILE A 216 -9.56 -4.23 -1.01
CA ILE A 216 -9.69 -4.92 -2.31
C ILE A 216 -10.39 -4.02 -3.33
N ALA A 217 -11.48 -3.34 -2.95
CA ALA A 217 -12.20 -2.43 -3.83
C ALA A 217 -11.37 -1.18 -4.19
N SER A 218 -10.65 -0.58 -3.23
CA SER A 218 -9.70 0.52 -3.46
C SER A 218 -8.63 0.13 -4.49
N ARG A 219 -8.00 -1.05 -4.34
CA ARG A 219 -6.97 -1.54 -5.29
C ARG A 219 -7.52 -1.76 -6.70
N HIS A 220 -8.75 -2.23 -6.83
CA HIS A 220 -9.42 -2.34 -8.12
C HIS A 220 -9.69 -0.94 -8.73
N LEU A 221 -10.19 0.01 -7.94
CA LEU A 221 -10.42 1.40 -8.38
C LEU A 221 -9.11 2.06 -8.86
N MET A 222 -8.02 1.92 -8.10
CA MET A 222 -6.69 2.42 -8.49
C MET A 222 -6.26 1.85 -9.85
N LYS A 223 -6.34 0.52 -10.01
CA LYS A 223 -5.94 -0.16 -11.26
C LYS A 223 -6.76 0.30 -12.47
N GLU A 224 -8.04 0.60 -12.28
CA GLU A 224 -8.94 0.99 -13.36
C GLU A 224 -8.88 2.48 -13.70
N TYR A 225 -8.76 3.36 -12.69
CA TYR A 225 -8.90 4.81 -12.85
C TYR A 225 -7.58 5.59 -12.86
N LYS A 226 -6.43 5.01 -12.50
CA LYS A 226 -5.10 5.68 -12.54
C LYS A 226 -4.73 6.30 -13.90
N ASN A 227 -5.27 5.77 -14.99
CA ASN A 227 -5.06 6.30 -16.34
C ASN A 227 -6.15 7.30 -16.79
N LYS A 228 -7.25 7.43 -16.04
CA LYS A 228 -8.37 8.35 -16.27
C LYS A 228 -8.31 9.60 -15.35
N VAL A 229 -7.63 9.47 -14.21
CA VAL A 229 -7.55 10.43 -13.10
C VAL A 229 -6.13 10.33 -12.50
N PRO A 230 -5.48 11.44 -12.10
CA PRO A 230 -4.18 11.41 -11.40
C PRO A 230 -4.33 10.93 -9.95
N LEU A 231 -4.73 9.68 -9.77
CA LEU A 231 -4.77 9.00 -8.46
C LEU A 231 -3.36 8.87 -7.91
N SER A 232 -3.13 9.43 -6.73
CA SER A 232 -1.89 9.26 -5.99
C SER A 232 -1.85 7.91 -5.28
N ILE A 233 -2.92 7.56 -4.56
CA ILE A 233 -3.05 6.34 -3.74
C ILE A 233 -4.53 6.13 -3.39
N THR A 234 -4.93 4.89 -3.11
CA THR A 234 -6.28 4.54 -2.63
C THR A 234 -6.21 3.60 -1.42
N CYS A 235 -7.02 3.81 -0.38
CA CYS A 235 -7.07 2.92 0.79
C CYS A 235 -8.47 2.94 1.47
N PRO A 236 -8.71 2.14 2.52
CA PRO A 236 -9.89 2.29 3.38
C PRO A 236 -9.76 3.51 4.29
N GLY A 237 -10.84 4.26 4.49
CA GLY A 237 -10.87 5.37 5.45
C GLY A 237 -12.27 5.70 5.95
N LYS A 238 -12.37 6.07 7.23
CA LYS A 238 -13.61 6.45 7.92
C LYS A 238 -13.67 7.97 8.09
N VAL A 239 -14.71 8.61 7.56
CA VAL A 239 -14.92 10.08 7.61
C VAL A 239 -16.31 10.35 8.16
N GLU A 240 -16.39 11.18 9.20
CA GLU A 240 -17.65 11.53 9.89
C GLU A 240 -18.51 10.31 10.35
N GLY A 241 -17.84 9.18 10.61
CA GLY A 241 -18.46 7.94 11.08
C GLY A 241 -18.89 6.97 9.97
N LYS A 242 -18.82 7.37 8.70
CA LYS A 242 -19.08 6.53 7.52
C LYS A 242 -17.76 6.04 6.91
N ASP A 243 -17.73 4.79 6.48
CA ASP A 243 -16.56 4.15 5.86
C ASP A 243 -16.58 4.32 4.33
N TYR A 244 -15.41 4.58 3.73
CA TYR A 244 -15.24 4.93 2.32
C TYR A 244 -14.00 4.25 1.71
N ILE A 245 -14.01 4.14 0.37
CA ILE A 245 -12.78 4.14 -0.44
C ILE A 245 -12.23 5.56 -0.42
N LEU A 246 -11.11 5.78 0.27
CA LEU A 246 -10.34 7.01 0.16
C LEU A 246 -9.57 6.98 -1.16
N ALA A 247 -9.76 7.99 -2.00
CA ALA A 247 -9.08 8.16 -3.28
C ALA A 247 -8.30 9.49 -3.27
N THR A 248 -7.03 9.45 -2.89
CA THR A 248 -6.17 10.63 -2.87
C THR A 248 -5.73 10.96 -4.30
N VAL A 249 -5.98 12.18 -4.77
CA VAL A 249 -5.56 12.66 -6.10
C VAL A 249 -4.40 13.66 -5.99
N LYS A 250 -3.48 13.62 -6.97
CA LYS A 250 -2.42 14.63 -7.11
C LYS A 250 -2.93 15.81 -7.95
N LEU A 251 -3.85 16.58 -7.36
CA LEU A 251 -4.41 17.82 -7.91
C LEU A 251 -4.35 18.95 -6.86
N PRO A 252 -4.46 20.23 -7.27
CA PRO A 252 -4.67 21.32 -6.34
C PRO A 252 -5.88 21.06 -5.42
N ARG A 253 -5.78 21.44 -4.14
CA ARG A 253 -6.84 21.24 -3.16
C ARG A 253 -8.13 21.94 -3.62
N GLY A 254 -9.22 21.17 -3.71
CA GLY A 254 -10.53 21.65 -4.15
C GLY A 254 -10.79 21.58 -5.67
N THR A 255 -9.86 21.09 -6.48
CA THR A 255 -10.12 20.83 -7.92
C THR A 255 -11.17 19.71 -8.09
N PRO A 256 -12.32 19.98 -8.74
CA PRO A 256 -13.36 18.97 -8.99
C PRO A 256 -12.83 17.69 -9.66
N VAL A 257 -13.25 16.52 -9.17
CA VAL A 257 -12.93 15.21 -9.76
C VAL A 257 -14.21 14.55 -10.26
N TYR A 258 -14.39 14.55 -11.58
CA TYR A 258 -15.58 14.09 -12.28
C TYR A 258 -15.40 12.71 -12.95
N ASN A 259 -14.16 12.27 -13.19
CA ASN A 259 -13.82 10.98 -13.79
C ASN A 259 -13.68 9.83 -12.77
N LEU A 260 -14.16 9.99 -11.52
CA LEU A 260 -14.28 8.92 -10.53
C LEU A 260 -15.77 8.65 -10.24
N PRO A 261 -16.17 7.40 -9.96
CA PRO A 261 -17.53 7.09 -9.58
C PRO A 261 -17.78 7.46 -8.10
N VAL A 262 -19.02 7.83 -7.76
CA VAL A 262 -19.41 8.13 -6.36
C VAL A 262 -19.43 6.89 -5.46
N GLU A 263 -19.55 5.71 -6.06
CA GLU A 263 -19.56 4.40 -5.40
C GLU A 263 -18.88 3.38 -6.32
N TYR A 264 -18.10 2.46 -5.74
CA TYR A 264 -17.38 1.44 -6.48
C TYR A 264 -17.39 0.11 -5.73
N ASN A 265 -17.84 -0.96 -6.38
CA ASN A 265 -18.03 -2.31 -5.79
C ASN A 265 -18.83 -2.31 -4.47
N GLY A 266 -19.86 -1.45 -4.35
CA GLY A 266 -20.70 -1.35 -3.15
C GLY A 266 -20.15 -0.44 -2.04
N PHE A 267 -19.02 0.24 -2.27
CA PHE A 267 -18.42 1.16 -1.29
C PHE A 267 -18.39 2.60 -1.81
N PRO A 268 -18.79 3.60 -1.00
CA PRO A 268 -18.77 4.99 -1.42
C PRO A 268 -17.32 5.49 -1.55
N VAL A 269 -17.07 6.34 -2.53
CA VAL A 269 -15.75 6.93 -2.78
C VAL A 269 -15.69 8.35 -2.20
N ILE A 270 -14.53 8.75 -1.66
CA ILE A 270 -14.27 10.11 -1.20
C ILE A 270 -12.86 10.56 -1.60
N VAL A 271 -12.75 11.79 -2.12
CA VAL A 271 -11.52 12.34 -2.67
C VAL A 271 -10.71 13.09 -1.61
N ASP A 272 -9.46 12.67 -1.43
CA ASP A 272 -8.41 13.40 -0.69
C ASP A 272 -7.41 14.04 -1.68
N TYR A 273 -6.56 14.97 -1.22
CA TYR A 273 -5.65 15.71 -2.08
C TYR A 273 -4.21 15.68 -1.57
N GLY A 274 -3.30 15.20 -2.41
CA GLY A 274 -1.87 15.23 -2.12
C GLY A 274 -1.12 14.04 -2.71
N ALA A 275 0.04 13.77 -2.12
CA ALA A 275 0.85 12.59 -2.43
C ALA A 275 1.69 12.13 -1.22
N MET A 276 2.49 11.08 -1.38
CA MET A 276 3.44 10.63 -0.35
C MET A 276 4.70 11.50 -0.42
N LYS A 277 5.07 12.12 0.71
CA LYS A 277 6.24 13.00 0.85
C LYS A 277 7.31 12.39 1.74
N ALA A 278 8.56 12.52 1.29
CA ALA A 278 9.73 12.35 2.13
C ALA A 278 9.54 13.09 3.47
N SER A 279 9.75 12.40 4.59
CA SER A 279 9.46 12.89 5.93
C SER A 279 10.71 13.17 6.77
N THR A 280 11.65 13.93 6.21
CA THR A 280 12.58 14.75 7.02
C THR A 280 11.87 16.01 7.52
N SER A 281 12.39 16.67 8.56
CA SER A 281 12.01 18.05 8.90
C SER A 281 13.26 18.90 9.04
N GLU A 282 13.11 20.22 8.96
CA GLU A 282 14.13 21.14 9.47
C GLU A 282 14.43 20.82 10.94
N THR A 283 15.69 20.96 11.35
CA THR A 283 16.19 20.64 12.70
C THR A 283 15.61 21.52 13.80
N SER A 284 15.24 22.76 13.46
CA SER A 284 14.57 23.76 14.29
C SER A 284 13.31 23.21 14.98
N ASP A 285 12.52 22.40 14.28
CA ASP A 285 11.29 21.82 14.79
C ASP A 285 11.55 20.58 15.66
N ARG A 286 12.06 20.81 16.87
CA ARG A 286 12.14 19.86 18.00
C ARG A 286 13.11 18.68 17.79
N CYS A 287 14.40 18.94 17.67
CA CYS A 287 15.38 17.88 17.97
C CYS A 287 15.21 17.41 19.42
N ARG A 288 15.28 16.09 19.64
CA ARG A 288 15.21 15.52 20.99
C ARG A 288 16.58 15.60 21.66
N GLU A 289 16.53 15.57 22.99
CA GLU A 289 17.69 15.51 23.88
C GLU A 289 18.74 14.48 23.42
N TYR A 290 19.99 14.76 23.77
CA TYR A 290 21.06 13.78 23.56
C TYR A 290 20.77 12.52 24.38
N HIS A 291 20.94 11.37 23.75
CA HIS A 291 20.89 10.05 24.38
C HIS A 291 22.25 9.39 24.20
N GLU A 292 22.88 9.05 25.31
CA GLU A 292 24.16 8.34 25.36
C GLU A 292 24.10 7.03 24.56
N ASN A 293 23.11 6.19 24.92
CA ASN A 293 22.79 4.93 24.24
C ASN A 293 22.17 5.17 22.86
N LEU A 294 22.73 4.52 21.83
CA LEU A 294 22.12 4.45 20.50
C LEU A 294 21.00 3.42 20.52
N LYS A 295 19.79 3.85 20.18
CA LYS A 295 18.58 3.01 20.17
C LYS A 295 17.57 3.51 19.15
N PRO A 296 16.72 2.64 18.57
CA PRO A 296 15.76 3.06 17.56
C PRO A 296 14.80 4.15 18.06
N GLY A 297 14.39 5.05 17.17
CA GLY A 297 13.44 6.12 17.50
C GLY A 297 14.04 7.42 18.06
N ILE A 298 15.37 7.51 18.16
CA ILE A 298 16.06 8.75 18.54
C ILE A 298 16.37 9.65 17.33
N SER A 299 16.60 10.93 17.60
CA SER A 299 16.95 11.94 16.58
C SER A 299 18.38 11.74 16.06
N ILE A 300 18.56 11.74 14.74
CA ILE A 300 19.86 11.84 14.06
C ILE A 300 19.78 12.83 12.89
N SER A 301 20.93 13.25 12.38
CA SER A 301 21.06 14.26 11.34
C SER A 301 22.32 14.03 10.49
N ASP A 302 22.40 14.74 9.36
CA ASP A 302 23.68 15.02 8.71
C ASP A 302 24.60 15.89 9.60
N SER A 303 25.88 15.94 9.25
CA SER A 303 26.89 16.74 9.95
C SER A 303 26.73 18.26 9.85
N LYS A 304 25.66 18.77 9.23
CA LYS A 304 25.35 20.20 9.13
C LYS A 304 24.15 20.60 9.99
N CYS A 305 23.41 19.63 10.50
CA CYS A 305 22.20 19.84 11.29
C CYS A 305 21.18 20.76 10.59
N TYR A 306 20.93 20.52 9.30
CA TYR A 306 19.82 21.16 8.57
C TYR A 306 18.53 20.32 8.60
N GLU A 307 18.62 19.00 8.47
CA GLU A 307 17.46 18.09 8.47
C GLU A 307 17.62 17.00 9.53
N ALA A 308 16.65 16.88 10.45
CA ALA A 308 16.62 15.82 11.46
C ALA A 308 15.63 14.71 11.09
N PHE A 309 16.10 13.48 11.21
CA PHE A 309 15.36 12.25 10.95
C PHE A 309 15.58 11.25 12.08
N THR A 310 15.10 10.02 11.94
CA THR A 310 15.08 8.99 12.99
C THR A 310 16.12 7.89 12.75
N LEU A 311 16.75 7.44 13.83
CA LEU A 311 17.60 6.25 13.88
C LEU A 311 16.72 4.98 13.87
N GLY A 312 16.92 4.10 12.89
CA GLY A 312 16.18 2.85 12.75
C GLY A 312 16.72 1.71 13.62
N THR A 313 16.61 0.47 13.15
CA THR A 313 17.22 -0.68 13.83
C THR A 313 18.74 -0.74 13.63
N LEU A 314 19.40 -1.41 14.57
CA LEU A 314 20.84 -1.65 14.59
C LEU A 314 21.14 -3.08 14.13
N PHE A 315 22.23 -3.24 13.37
CA PHE A 315 22.62 -4.47 12.71
C PHE A 315 24.12 -4.76 12.88
N THR A 316 24.50 -6.03 12.70
CA THR A 316 25.86 -6.51 12.46
C THR A 316 25.95 -7.12 11.06
N ALA A 317 27.16 -7.27 10.51
CA ALA A 317 27.37 -7.94 9.22
C ALA A 317 28.30 -9.16 9.39
N GLU A 318 27.87 -10.35 8.97
CA GLU A 318 28.60 -11.62 9.18
C GLU A 318 30.08 -11.56 8.75
N SER A 319 30.37 -10.87 7.66
CA SER A 319 31.71 -10.76 7.08
C SER A 319 32.59 -9.67 7.70
N GLN A 320 32.09 -8.89 8.67
CA GLN A 320 32.79 -7.76 9.29
C GLN A 320 32.65 -7.81 10.82
N SER A 321 33.34 -8.79 11.43
CA SER A 321 33.39 -8.99 12.88
C SER A 321 33.65 -7.71 13.67
N GLY A 322 32.87 -7.51 14.74
CA GLY A 322 32.94 -6.34 15.62
C GLY A 322 32.23 -5.07 15.09
N LYS A 323 31.88 -4.99 13.81
CA LYS A 323 31.22 -3.81 13.26
C LYS A 323 29.71 -3.81 13.49
N LYS A 324 29.20 -2.68 13.98
CA LYS A 324 27.79 -2.38 14.15
C LYS A 324 27.35 -1.30 13.16
N TYR A 325 26.11 -1.34 12.72
CA TYR A 325 25.53 -0.43 11.73
C TYR A 325 24.15 0.05 12.18
N LEU A 326 23.84 1.33 12.01
CA LEU A 326 22.47 1.83 12.11
C LEU A 326 21.84 1.85 10.73
N LEU A 327 20.57 1.45 10.64
CA LEU A 327 19.73 1.59 9.45
C LEU A 327 18.95 2.92 9.53
N THR A 328 18.82 3.61 8.39
CA THR A 328 17.95 4.78 8.22
C THR A 328 17.63 4.99 6.73
N VAL A 329 16.88 6.04 6.37
CA VAL A 329 16.58 6.39 4.95
C VAL A 329 17.80 6.95 4.22
N ASN A 330 17.85 6.82 2.89
CA ASN A 330 19.01 7.25 2.13
C ASN A 330 19.05 8.75 1.85
N TYR A 331 17.90 9.40 1.64
CA TYR A 331 17.86 10.84 1.32
C TYR A 331 18.26 11.75 2.49
N GLY A 332 18.02 11.31 3.74
CA GLY A 332 18.46 12.02 4.93
C GLY A 332 19.98 12.10 5.07
N VAL A 333 20.71 11.10 4.55
CA VAL A 333 22.17 10.99 4.67
C VAL A 333 22.92 11.42 3.39
N LYS A 334 24.03 12.13 3.57
CA LYS A 334 24.86 12.65 2.46
C LYS A 334 25.74 11.55 1.83
N GLU A 335 26.77 11.91 1.07
CA GLU A 335 27.64 10.93 0.36
C GLU A 335 28.41 9.99 1.31
N VAL A 336 28.90 8.88 0.75
CA VAL A 336 29.71 7.88 1.47
C VAL A 336 30.92 8.54 2.11
N GLY A 337 31.20 8.22 3.38
CA GLY A 337 32.23 8.86 4.20
C GLY A 337 31.74 10.06 5.01
N SER A 338 30.53 10.57 4.76
CA SER A 338 29.92 11.63 5.58
C SER A 338 29.63 11.14 7.00
N SER A 339 29.73 12.04 7.97
CA SER A 339 29.34 11.78 9.37
C SER A 339 27.82 11.87 9.54
N VAL A 340 27.26 10.92 10.30
CA VAL A 340 25.92 10.99 10.90
C VAL A 340 26.10 11.39 12.36
N VAL A 341 25.33 12.37 12.82
CA VAL A 341 25.44 12.97 14.16
C VAL A 341 24.12 12.90 14.91
N GLN A 342 24.19 13.03 16.22
CA GLN A 342 23.01 13.17 17.07
C GLN A 342 22.88 14.64 17.51
N PRO A 343 21.86 15.39 17.04
CA PRO A 343 21.84 16.86 17.13
C PRO A 343 21.69 17.42 18.55
N GLY A 344 21.15 16.65 19.51
CA GLY A 344 20.99 17.08 20.90
C GLY A 344 19.99 18.23 21.08
N ASN A 345 20.10 18.95 22.22
CA ASN A 345 19.34 20.17 22.45
C ASN A 345 20.01 21.34 21.71
N ILE A 346 19.40 21.74 20.59
CA ILE A 346 19.91 22.75 19.65
C ILE A 346 20.09 24.16 20.24
N ASP A 347 19.47 24.44 21.39
CA ASP A 347 19.53 25.75 22.07
C ASP A 347 20.96 26.21 22.42
N ASN A 348 21.94 25.31 22.46
CA ASN A 348 23.36 25.67 22.43
C ASN A 348 24.07 24.92 21.30
N ILE A 349 24.40 25.64 20.22
CA ILE A 349 25.33 25.18 19.18
C ILE A 349 26.75 25.28 19.74
N ASP A 350 27.12 24.33 20.60
CA ASP A 350 28.52 24.01 20.83
C ASP A 350 29.00 23.04 19.73
N ILE A 351 30.27 23.18 19.33
CA ILE A 351 30.73 22.72 18.00
C ILE A 351 30.94 21.19 17.94
N ASP A 352 30.96 20.53 19.10
CA ASP A 352 31.17 19.09 19.26
C ASP A 352 29.86 18.27 19.21
N THR A 353 29.00 18.52 18.22
CA THR A 353 27.77 17.71 18.02
C THR A 353 28.14 16.22 17.88
N PRO A 354 27.71 15.33 18.81
CA PRO A 354 28.31 14.02 18.97
C PRO A 354 28.01 13.12 17.75
N ARG A 355 29.10 12.79 17.05
CA ARG A 355 29.10 11.79 15.97
C ARG A 355 28.61 10.44 16.49
N CYS A 356 27.96 9.68 15.61
CA CYS A 356 27.45 8.35 15.95
C CYS A 356 27.72 7.30 14.88
N ALA A 357 27.83 7.68 13.60
CA ALA A 357 28.15 6.76 12.53
C ALA A 357 28.77 7.46 11.30
N THR A 358 29.31 6.66 10.38
CA THR A 358 29.75 7.09 9.05
C THR A 358 28.87 6.46 7.96
N VAL A 359 28.41 7.27 7.00
CA VAL A 359 27.63 6.78 5.84
C VAL A 359 28.47 5.83 5.00
N THR A 360 28.00 4.62 4.75
CA THR A 360 28.76 3.60 3.98
C THR A 360 28.27 3.46 2.54
N LYS A 361 28.92 2.58 1.76
CA LYS A 361 28.47 2.16 0.43
C LYS A 361 27.16 1.36 0.44
N TYR A 362 26.72 0.86 1.60
CA TYR A 362 25.51 0.06 1.80
C TYR A 362 24.26 0.95 1.84
N LYS A 363 24.06 1.73 0.76
CA LYS A 363 22.91 2.59 0.55
C LYS A 363 22.37 2.52 -0.88
N ASP A 364 21.08 2.73 -1.03
CA ASP A 364 20.39 2.80 -2.33
C ASP A 364 19.19 3.77 -2.24
N LEU A 365 18.96 4.52 -3.32
CA LEU A 365 17.78 5.36 -3.51
C LEU A 365 17.34 5.19 -4.96
N SER A 366 16.43 4.24 -5.18
CA SER A 366 15.99 3.84 -6.51
C SER A 366 14.59 3.25 -6.48
N ILE A 367 14.05 3.01 -7.67
CA ILE A 367 12.87 2.18 -7.86
C ILE A 367 13.33 0.95 -8.65
N ASP A 368 12.96 -0.23 -8.15
CA ASP A 368 13.42 -1.50 -8.70
C ASP A 368 12.71 -1.90 -10.01
N LYS A 369 13.11 -3.03 -10.63
CA LYS A 369 12.51 -3.59 -11.85
C LYS A 369 11.04 -4.02 -11.69
N HIS A 370 10.55 -4.19 -10.46
CA HIS A 370 9.15 -4.48 -10.12
C HIS A 370 8.35 -3.23 -9.71
N GLY A 371 8.99 -2.06 -9.66
CA GLY A 371 8.41 -0.79 -9.25
C GLY A 371 8.44 -0.54 -7.74
N GLN A 372 9.22 -1.30 -6.97
CA GLN A 372 9.32 -1.19 -5.51
C GLN A 372 10.28 -0.07 -5.11
N LEU A 373 9.94 0.69 -4.06
CA LEU A 373 10.82 1.72 -3.52
C LEU A 373 11.98 1.09 -2.74
N LEU A 374 13.20 1.50 -3.08
CA LEU A 374 14.41 1.23 -2.31
C LEU A 374 14.95 2.57 -1.81
N ASP A 375 14.95 2.77 -0.50
CA ASP A 375 15.39 4.02 0.12
C ASP A 375 15.95 3.73 1.52
N PHE A 376 17.23 3.37 1.56
CA PHE A 376 17.91 2.95 2.78
C PHE A 376 19.40 3.30 2.78
N ALA A 377 19.96 3.45 3.98
CA ALA A 377 21.39 3.54 4.21
C ALA A 377 21.77 2.84 5.52
N PHE A 378 22.73 1.92 5.46
CA PHE A 378 23.43 1.43 6.64
C PHE A 378 24.66 2.32 6.89
N CYS A 379 24.73 2.90 8.09
CA CYS A 379 25.85 3.76 8.51
C CYS A 379 26.66 3.03 9.59
N GLU A 380 27.97 2.93 9.41
CA GLU A 380 28.89 2.21 10.31
C GLU A 380 29.03 2.99 11.62
N VAL A 381 28.60 2.39 12.73
CA VAL A 381 28.53 3.04 14.05
C VAL A 381 29.95 3.21 14.60
N ASP A 382 30.22 4.38 15.14
CA ASP A 382 31.52 4.67 15.77
C ASP A 382 31.69 3.80 17.02
N ASN A 383 32.83 3.10 17.14
CA ASN A 383 33.06 2.02 18.11
C ASN A 383 32.62 2.35 19.55
N GLU A 384 32.94 3.56 20.03
CA GLU A 384 32.60 4.03 21.38
C GLU A 384 31.07 4.10 21.60
N ARG A 385 30.32 4.59 20.62
CA ARG A 385 28.85 4.61 20.63
C ARG A 385 28.25 3.22 20.40
N GLY A 386 28.98 2.34 19.71
CA GLY A 386 28.59 0.95 19.44
C GLY A 386 28.53 0.06 20.68
N LEU A 387 29.21 0.42 21.78
CA LEU A 387 29.11 -0.29 23.06
C LEU A 387 27.73 -0.11 23.72
N LEU A 388 27.10 1.05 23.54
CA LEU A 388 25.81 1.40 24.13
C LEU A 388 24.64 1.27 23.14
N ALA A 389 24.79 0.41 22.14
CA ALA A 389 23.84 0.20 21.06
C ALA A 389 22.84 -0.93 21.38
N THR A 390 21.53 -0.65 21.35
CA THR A 390 20.46 -1.62 21.67
C THR A 390 19.26 -1.50 20.73
N ASN A 391 18.62 -2.63 20.40
CA ASN A 391 17.40 -2.67 19.58
C ASN A 391 16.07 -2.52 20.37
N LYS A 392 16.10 -2.05 21.64
CA LYS A 392 14.88 -1.61 22.36
C LYS A 392 14.52 -0.15 21.97
N PRO A 393 13.43 0.11 21.23
CA PRO A 393 13.10 1.46 20.74
C PRO A 393 12.79 2.45 21.87
N CYS A 394 13.04 3.75 21.63
CA CYS A 394 12.98 4.77 22.67
C CYS A 394 11.57 4.99 23.24
N GLY A 395 11.31 4.41 24.41
CA GLY A 395 10.03 4.51 25.10
C GLY A 395 9.02 3.40 24.75
N SER A 396 9.42 2.43 23.93
CA SER A 396 8.70 1.16 23.78
C SER A 396 9.22 0.14 24.78
N ASP A 397 8.39 -0.83 25.16
CA ASP A 397 8.82 -1.93 26.02
C ASP A 397 9.37 -3.15 25.27
N ILE A 398 9.04 -3.26 23.99
CA ILE A 398 9.43 -4.35 23.09
C ILE A 398 10.89 -4.19 22.65
N ILE A 399 11.56 -5.32 22.43
CA ILE A 399 12.91 -5.39 21.84
C ILE A 399 12.77 -5.99 20.45
N ILE A 400 13.36 -5.34 19.44
CA ILE A 400 13.29 -5.83 18.07
C ILE A 400 14.44 -6.83 17.85
N GLU A 401 14.15 -8.13 18.00
CA GLU A 401 15.16 -9.21 17.92
C GLU A 401 15.05 -10.09 16.67
N GLU A 402 13.88 -10.10 16.00
CA GLU A 402 13.60 -10.91 14.79
C GLU A 402 13.20 -10.04 13.57
N LEU A 403 13.28 -10.65 12.39
CA LEU A 403 13.03 -10.03 11.07
C LEU A 403 11.86 -10.70 10.37
N HIS A 404 10.86 -9.93 9.93
CA HIS A 404 9.78 -10.44 9.09
C HIS A 404 10.14 -10.41 7.60
N SER A 405 9.61 -11.36 6.84
CA SER A 405 9.46 -11.23 5.40
C SER A 405 7.98 -11.15 5.01
N THR A 406 7.70 -10.25 4.06
CA THR A 406 6.41 -10.14 3.36
C THR A 406 5.98 -11.44 2.65
N LEU A 407 6.89 -12.39 2.49
CA LEU A 407 6.67 -13.70 1.86
C LEU A 407 6.15 -14.79 2.81
N ASP A 408 6.25 -14.60 4.13
CA ASP A 408 5.87 -15.62 5.13
C ASP A 408 4.39 -15.53 5.56
N TYR A 409 3.74 -14.40 5.29
CA TYR A 409 2.33 -14.09 5.59
C TYR A 409 1.45 -14.19 4.33
N GLU A 410 0.12 -14.29 4.46
CA GLU A 410 -0.73 -14.30 3.27
C GLU A 410 -0.80 -12.88 2.63
N GLU A 411 -0.98 -12.85 1.31
CA GLU A 411 -1.15 -11.59 0.57
C GLU A 411 -2.44 -10.89 1.04
N SER A 412 -2.33 -9.60 1.39
CA SER A 412 -3.42 -8.81 2.00
C SER A 412 -3.80 -9.21 3.43
N ASP A 413 -2.92 -9.85 4.21
CA ASP A 413 -3.11 -9.95 5.67
C ASP A 413 -3.04 -8.59 6.36
N ILE A 414 -3.80 -8.43 7.45
CA ILE A 414 -3.97 -7.16 8.16
C ILE A 414 -3.18 -7.23 9.46
N ILE A 415 -2.15 -6.39 9.57
CA ILE A 415 -1.14 -6.45 10.62
C ILE A 415 -1.19 -5.15 11.43
N PRO A 416 -1.50 -5.20 12.74
CA PRO A 416 -1.26 -4.08 13.64
C PRO A 416 0.25 -3.81 13.72
N VAL A 417 0.69 -2.61 13.38
CA VAL A 417 2.10 -2.22 13.44
C VAL A 417 2.31 -0.96 14.28
N GLN A 418 3.50 -0.84 14.83
CA GLN A 418 3.94 0.27 15.64
C GLN A 418 5.29 0.81 15.14
N LYS A 419 5.58 2.06 15.49
CA LYS A 419 6.91 2.65 15.34
C LYS A 419 7.26 3.54 16.52
N VAL A 420 8.53 3.88 16.63
CA VAL A 420 8.98 5.04 17.41
C VAL A 420 9.70 6.01 16.47
N GLY A 421 9.16 7.21 16.31
CA GLY A 421 9.78 8.30 15.52
C GLY A 421 10.21 9.49 16.38
N ARG A 422 11.21 10.26 15.93
CA ARG A 422 11.69 11.45 16.68
C ARG A 422 10.67 12.58 16.76
N THR A 423 9.70 12.66 15.85
CA THR A 423 8.68 13.71 15.86
C THR A 423 7.44 13.26 16.59
N THR A 424 6.80 12.16 16.16
CA THR A 424 5.52 11.72 16.76
C THR A 424 5.66 10.80 17.98
N GLY A 425 6.83 10.22 18.22
CA GLY A 425 7.04 9.28 19.33
C GLY A 425 6.55 7.87 18.99
N HIS A 426 6.05 7.16 20.00
CA HIS A 426 5.47 5.82 19.84
C HIS A 426 4.06 5.94 19.27
N THR A 427 3.84 5.39 18.08
CA THR A 427 2.55 5.42 17.38
C THR A 427 2.21 4.05 16.80
N ALA A 428 0.91 3.80 16.62
CA ALA A 428 0.38 2.56 16.07
C ALA A 428 -0.58 2.80 14.90
N GLY A 429 -0.60 1.87 13.95
CA GLY A 429 -1.42 1.92 12.74
C GLY A 429 -1.72 0.52 12.19
N ILE A 430 -2.46 0.47 11.09
CA ILE A 430 -2.87 -0.79 10.46
C ILE A 430 -2.15 -0.91 9.11
N MET A 431 -1.32 -1.93 8.98
CA MET A 431 -0.66 -2.29 7.73
C MET A 431 -1.42 -3.41 7.03
N GLU A 432 -1.30 -3.47 5.71
CA GLU A 432 -1.71 -4.61 4.91
C GLU A 432 -0.46 -5.25 4.28
N ASN A 433 -0.31 -6.57 4.34
CA ASN A 433 0.81 -7.31 3.72
C ASN A 433 0.64 -7.35 2.19
N LEU A 434 0.79 -6.19 1.58
CA LEU A 434 0.74 -5.97 0.14
C LEU A 434 1.34 -4.60 -0.15
N MET A 435 2.45 -4.57 -0.89
CA MET A 435 3.03 -3.30 -1.34
C MET A 435 2.10 -2.60 -2.34
N GLN A 436 1.55 -1.45 -1.95
CA GLN A 436 0.61 -0.69 -2.76
C GLN A 436 1.36 0.39 -3.55
N GLU A 437 0.86 0.71 -4.74
CA GLU A 437 1.47 1.73 -5.59
C GLU A 437 1.00 3.13 -5.20
N ALA A 438 1.95 4.03 -4.95
CA ALA A 438 1.70 5.41 -4.54
C ALA A 438 2.55 6.39 -5.35
N ILE A 439 2.05 7.61 -5.62
CA ILE A 439 2.93 8.70 -6.09
C ILE A 439 3.78 9.17 -4.91
N VAL A 440 5.10 9.11 -5.11
CA VAL A 440 6.11 9.67 -4.22
C VAL A 440 6.60 11.00 -4.79
N THR A 441 6.74 11.98 -3.92
CA THR A 441 7.15 13.35 -4.22
C THR A 441 8.30 13.77 -3.30
N GLU A 442 9.09 14.75 -3.73
CA GLU A 442 10.28 15.30 -3.03
C GLU A 442 11.45 14.32 -2.82
N THR A 443 11.21 13.00 -2.73
CA THR A 443 12.20 11.91 -2.72
C THR A 443 13.02 11.81 -4.03
N PHE A 444 12.42 12.17 -5.16
CA PHE A 444 13.04 12.09 -6.50
C PHE A 444 12.87 13.41 -7.26
N LYS A 445 13.74 13.64 -8.27
CA LYS A 445 13.70 14.85 -9.14
C LYS A 445 12.40 15.05 -9.93
N LYS A 446 11.52 14.05 -9.94
CA LYS A 446 10.18 14.08 -10.55
C LYS A 446 9.25 13.22 -9.70
N ASP A 447 7.98 13.62 -9.66
CA ASP A 447 6.90 12.78 -9.11
C ASP A 447 6.93 11.40 -9.79
N THR A 448 6.99 10.33 -8.99
CA THR A 448 7.13 8.97 -9.53
C THR A 448 6.27 7.98 -8.75
N TYR A 449 5.61 7.07 -9.45
CA TYR A 449 4.91 5.95 -8.81
C TYR A 449 5.94 4.93 -8.28
N ALA A 450 5.82 4.58 -7.00
CA ALA A 450 6.60 3.51 -6.38
C ALA A 450 5.69 2.65 -5.50
N LYS A 451 6.07 1.38 -5.32
CA LYS A 451 5.38 0.43 -4.44
C LYS A 451 6.08 0.34 -3.09
N MET A 452 5.30 0.38 -2.03
CA MET A 452 5.75 0.33 -0.64
C MET A 452 4.66 -0.29 0.23
N LEU A 453 5.00 -0.76 1.43
CA LEU A 453 3.97 -1.09 2.41
C LEU A 453 3.29 0.20 2.87
N ILE A 454 1.97 0.16 3.04
CA ILE A 454 1.17 1.30 3.47
C ILE A 454 0.57 1.00 4.83
N VAL A 455 0.85 1.87 5.78
CA VAL A 455 0.22 1.90 7.11
C VAL A 455 -0.84 3.00 7.11
N THR A 456 -2.07 2.66 7.48
CA THR A 456 -3.16 3.62 7.70
C THR A 456 -3.26 4.02 9.17
N ASN A 457 -4.04 5.07 9.46
CA ASN A 457 -4.07 5.87 10.71
C ASN A 457 -2.97 6.96 10.72
N HIS A 458 -3.06 7.90 11.69
CA HIS A 458 -2.07 8.95 11.89
C HIS A 458 -0.75 8.40 12.45
N PHE A 459 -0.03 7.68 11.61
CA PHE A 459 1.12 6.87 12.00
C PHE A 459 2.38 7.71 12.17
N GLY A 460 2.70 8.63 11.25
CA GLY A 460 3.90 9.47 11.37
C GLY A 460 3.85 10.78 10.61
N ASP A 461 4.90 11.59 10.84
CA ASP A 461 5.00 12.98 10.39
C ASP A 461 6.45 13.34 10.00
N LEU A 462 6.66 14.56 9.50
CA LEU A 462 7.98 15.08 9.14
C LEU A 462 8.98 14.94 10.31
N GLY A 463 10.12 14.31 10.04
CA GLY A 463 11.17 13.91 10.98
C GLY A 463 11.15 12.43 11.38
N ASP A 464 10.06 11.70 11.16
CA ASP A 464 9.98 10.27 11.54
C ASP A 464 10.71 9.32 10.55
N SER A 465 11.24 9.81 9.43
CA SER A 465 11.94 8.97 8.45
C SER A 465 13.12 8.18 9.02
N GLY A 466 13.23 6.92 8.65
CA GLY A 466 14.18 5.97 9.22
C GLY A 466 13.68 5.26 10.48
N ALA A 467 12.55 5.67 11.08
CA ALA A 467 11.98 4.98 12.24
C ALA A 467 11.70 3.50 11.95
N PRO A 468 11.96 2.58 12.91
CA PRO A 468 11.62 1.18 12.73
C PRO A 468 10.10 1.01 12.68
N VAL A 469 9.61 0.18 11.77
CA VAL A 469 8.21 -0.28 11.76
C VAL A 469 8.21 -1.76 12.09
N TYR A 470 7.54 -2.11 13.19
CA TYR A 470 7.61 -3.42 13.83
C TYR A 470 6.25 -3.78 14.44
N ASP A 471 6.07 -5.04 14.83
CA ASP A 471 4.95 -5.50 15.66
C ASP A 471 5.50 -6.11 16.96
N ASP A 472 4.75 -6.99 17.63
CA ASP A 472 5.22 -7.64 18.87
C ASP A 472 6.19 -8.81 18.59
N ASP A 473 6.23 -9.32 17.35
CA ASP A 473 7.07 -10.47 16.93
C ASP A 473 8.38 -10.03 16.24
N GLY A 474 8.40 -8.92 15.49
CA GLY A 474 9.59 -8.55 14.71
C GLY A 474 9.52 -7.28 13.85
N LEU A 475 10.63 -7.01 13.14
CA LEU A 475 10.78 -5.85 12.25
C LEU A 475 10.15 -6.08 10.87
N TRP A 476 9.30 -5.14 10.43
CA TRP A 476 8.73 -5.11 9.08
C TRP A 476 9.50 -4.23 8.09
N GLY A 477 10.12 -3.14 8.56
CA GLY A 477 10.76 -2.17 7.67
C GLY A 477 11.15 -0.86 8.33
N ILE A 478 11.41 0.15 7.49
CA ILE A 478 11.64 1.54 7.94
C ILE A 478 10.60 2.50 7.36
N TYR A 479 10.18 3.44 8.20
CA TYR A 479 9.30 4.55 7.85
C TYR A 479 10.00 5.48 6.84
N GLN A 480 9.31 5.85 5.75
CA GLN A 480 9.91 6.59 4.64
C GLN A 480 9.15 7.87 4.29
N SER A 481 7.82 7.86 4.34
CA SER A 481 6.98 8.99 3.92
C SER A 481 5.64 9.07 4.64
N THR A 482 5.05 10.27 4.61
CA THR A 482 3.67 10.55 5.05
C THR A 482 2.86 11.15 3.92
N SER A 483 1.54 11.07 4.01
CA SER A 483 0.60 11.71 3.08
C SER A 483 0.29 13.15 3.52
N ASP A 484 -0.14 14.02 2.61
CA ASP A 484 -0.57 15.41 2.93
C ASP A 484 -1.76 15.49 3.93
N SER A 485 -2.55 14.41 4.05
CA SER A 485 -3.61 14.23 5.05
C SER A 485 -3.15 13.51 6.33
N LYS A 486 -1.87 13.11 6.38
CA LYS A 486 -1.20 12.34 7.46
C LYS A 486 -1.96 11.09 7.90
N TYR A 487 -2.76 10.49 7.02
CA TYR A 487 -3.59 9.31 7.32
C TYR A 487 -3.01 8.01 6.73
N MET A 488 -2.16 8.12 5.72
CA MET A 488 -1.35 7.04 5.16
C MET A 488 0.12 7.35 5.38
N SER A 489 0.91 6.32 5.64
CA SER A 489 2.37 6.38 5.75
C SER A 489 3.04 5.24 4.98
N GLY A 490 4.16 5.56 4.33
CA GLY A 490 4.92 4.67 3.47
C GLY A 490 6.08 4.00 4.20
N VAL A 491 6.24 2.70 4.00
CA VAL A 491 7.24 1.86 4.67
C VAL A 491 8.01 1.02 3.64
N VAL A 492 9.35 1.07 3.71
CA VAL A 492 10.22 0.23 2.89
C VAL A 492 10.43 -1.11 3.62
N PRO A 493 10.06 -2.27 3.02
CA PRO A 493 10.19 -3.57 3.66
C PRO A 493 11.64 -3.94 3.99
N ILE A 494 11.89 -4.58 5.14
CA ILE A 494 13.24 -4.97 5.53
C ILE A 494 13.81 -6.12 4.69
N ASP A 495 12.98 -7.10 4.33
CA ASP A 495 13.37 -8.22 3.47
C ASP A 495 13.86 -7.75 2.09
N LEU A 496 13.17 -6.76 1.51
CA LEU A 496 13.56 -6.10 0.26
C LEU A 496 14.91 -5.36 0.38
N ILE A 497 15.15 -4.66 1.51
CA ILE A 497 16.43 -3.99 1.78
C ILE A 497 17.57 -5.01 1.88
N LEU A 498 17.38 -6.06 2.67
CA LEU A 498 18.41 -7.09 2.90
C LEU A 498 18.71 -7.89 1.62
N GLN A 499 17.69 -8.29 0.86
CA GLN A 499 17.87 -8.91 -0.46
C GLN A 499 18.67 -7.99 -1.39
N LYS A 500 18.34 -6.71 -1.45
CA LYS A 500 19.00 -5.74 -2.33
C LYS A 500 20.50 -5.59 -2.02
N ILE A 501 20.87 -5.59 -0.74
CA ILE A 501 22.27 -5.55 -0.32
C ILE A 501 22.99 -6.85 -0.69
N TYR A 502 22.39 -8.01 -0.43
CA TYR A 502 22.98 -9.29 -0.78
C TYR A 502 23.20 -9.46 -2.29
N GLU A 503 22.23 -9.06 -3.12
CA GLU A 503 22.33 -9.06 -4.59
C GLU A 503 23.47 -8.18 -5.12
N LYS A 504 23.75 -7.04 -4.46
CA LYS A 504 24.67 -6.00 -4.93
C LYS A 504 26.10 -6.15 -4.38
N GLU A 505 26.22 -6.54 -3.11
CA GLU A 505 27.45 -6.44 -2.32
C GLU A 505 27.91 -7.77 -1.70
N HIS A 506 27.06 -8.81 -1.75
CA HIS A 506 27.28 -10.13 -1.14
C HIS A 506 27.62 -10.07 0.37
N VAL A 507 26.90 -9.21 1.10
CA VAL A 507 26.98 -9.08 2.56
C VAL A 507 25.62 -9.39 3.16
N ASN A 508 25.60 -10.28 4.16
CA ASN A 508 24.45 -10.50 5.03
C ASN A 508 24.49 -9.50 6.19
N PHE A 509 23.31 -9.01 6.59
CA PHE A 509 23.13 -8.14 7.75
C PHE A 509 22.07 -8.75 8.67
N ASP A 510 22.45 -8.94 9.93
CA ASP A 510 21.62 -9.53 10.98
C ASP A 510 21.32 -8.46 12.04
N LEU A 511 20.17 -8.53 12.72
CA LEU A 511 19.88 -7.61 13.82
C LEU A 511 20.95 -7.71 14.91
N LEU A 512 21.38 -6.54 15.40
CA LEU A 512 22.22 -6.45 16.59
C LEU A 512 21.45 -7.05 17.76
N LYS A 513 21.87 -8.24 18.19
CA LYS A 513 21.36 -8.86 19.41
C LYS A 513 21.77 -8.02 20.60
N ASN A 514 20.86 -7.83 21.54
CA ASN A 514 21.24 -7.29 22.84
C ASN A 514 22.11 -8.34 23.53
N GLU A 515 23.38 -8.03 23.74
CA GLU A 515 24.18 -8.73 24.75
C GLU A 515 23.52 -8.41 26.10
N GLY A 516 22.79 -9.38 26.66
CA GLY A 516 22.11 -9.22 27.93
C GLY A 516 23.11 -8.86 29.02
N ASN A 517 22.72 -7.97 29.94
CA ASN A 517 23.52 -7.66 31.11
C ASN A 517 23.95 -8.97 31.78
N VAL A 518 25.25 -9.23 31.81
CA VAL A 518 25.81 -10.29 32.67
C VAL A 518 25.63 -9.79 34.09
N ASP A 519 24.74 -10.41 34.85
CA ASP A 519 24.42 -9.97 36.21
C ASP A 519 25.69 -9.88 37.07
N GLU A 520 25.94 -8.71 37.67
CA GLU A 520 27.06 -8.54 38.63
C GLU A 520 26.83 -9.26 39.98
N GLU A 521 25.82 -10.13 40.07
CA GLU A 521 25.62 -11.06 41.17
C GLU A 521 26.51 -12.31 41.02
N ASN A 522 27.81 -12.14 41.30
CA ASN A 522 28.57 -13.00 42.23
C ASN A 522 30.01 -12.49 42.52
N GLY A 523 30.24 -11.17 42.46
CA GLY A 523 31.55 -10.54 42.73
C GLY A 523 31.96 -10.42 44.21
N LYS A 524 31.33 -11.16 45.15
CA LYS A 524 31.58 -11.03 46.60
C LYS A 524 31.58 -12.36 47.37
N ASN A 525 32.74 -13.02 47.36
CA ASN A 525 33.19 -13.91 48.44
C ASN A 525 34.73 -13.98 48.38
N GLY A 526 35.43 -13.27 49.28
CA GLY A 526 36.88 -13.10 49.15
C GLY A 526 37.57 -12.16 50.13
N ASN A 527 37.21 -12.22 51.42
CA ASN A 527 38.07 -11.91 52.59
C ASN A 527 37.28 -12.19 53.88
#